data_AF-A0A6A6P1G7-F1
#
_entry.id   AF-A0A6A6P1G7-F1
#
_cell.length_a   1.000
_cell.length_b   1.000
_cell.length_c   1.000
_cell.angle_alpha   90.00
_cell.angle_beta   90.00
_cell.angle_gamma   90.00
#
_symmetry.space_group_name_H-M   'P 1'
#
loop_
_entity.id
_entity.type
_entity.pdbx_description
1 polymer ?
#
loop_
_entity_poly.entity_id
_entity_poly.type
_entity_poly.pdbx_seq_one_letter_code
_entity_poly.pdbx_strand_id
1 'polypeptide(L)' 'MSAPNQGRQSPPPERQTGAQLNEPTSTQPNEQGAAPSLDHAKEASEDQKSKLPSNPVHPLEKFAEEKSSKQ' A
#
# COMPACT_ATOMS: atom_id res chain seq x y z
N MET A 1 16.41 14.86 43.99
CA MET A 1 17.26 13.93 43.22
C MET A 1 16.44 13.49 42.00
N SER A 2 16.75 14.01 40.81
CA SER A 2 16.05 13.67 39.57
C SER A 2 16.38 12.23 39.15
N ALA A 3 15.42 11.52 38.54
CA ALA A 3 15.62 10.16 38.06
C ALA A 3 16.82 10.09 37.07
N PRO A 4 17.79 9.16 37.25
CA PRO A 4 19.02 9.13 36.47
C PRO A 4 18.82 8.84 34.97
N ASN A 5 17.65 8.32 34.59
CA ASN A 5 17.21 8.22 33.21
C ASN A 5 15.78 8.77 33.14
N GLN A 6 15.62 10.09 33.08
CA GLN A 6 14.34 10.67 32.70
C GLN A 6 13.93 10.10 31.34
N GLY A 7 12.64 9.74 31.26
CA GLY A 7 12.08 8.83 30.28
C GLY A 7 12.31 9.23 28.83
N ARG A 8 11.77 8.39 27.94
CA ARG A 8 11.73 8.49 26.47
C ARG A 8 11.07 9.79 25.96
N GLN A 9 11.57 10.94 26.39
CA GLN A 9 11.17 12.26 25.98
C GLN A 9 12.02 12.60 24.77
N SER A 10 11.35 12.88 23.66
CA SER A 10 12.03 13.36 22.45
C SER A 10 12.79 14.66 22.77
N PRO A 11 13.90 14.94 22.07
CA PRO A 11 14.57 16.24 22.17
C PRO A 11 13.60 17.40 21.89
N PRO A 12 13.88 18.62 22.38
CA PRO A 12 13.09 19.79 21.99
C PRO A 12 13.14 20.01 20.47
N PRO A 13 12.10 20.60 19.85
CA PRO A 13 11.94 20.65 18.39
C PRO A 13 13.16 21.20 17.64
N GLU A 14 13.87 22.18 18.21
CA GLU A 14 15.07 22.78 17.60
C GLU A 14 16.26 21.82 17.54
N ARG A 15 16.21 20.72 18.29
CA ARG A 15 17.26 19.68 18.38
C ARG A 15 16.80 18.35 17.81
N GLN A 16 15.56 18.25 17.32
CA GLN A 16 15.05 17.08 16.63
C GLN A 16 15.53 17.06 15.18
N THR A 17 15.85 15.88 14.66
CA THR A 17 16.18 15.71 13.24
C THR A 17 14.89 15.72 12.40
N GLY A 18 14.98 15.99 11.09
CA GLY A 18 13.80 16.06 10.22
C GLY A 18 12.93 14.79 10.27
N ALA A 19 13.56 13.61 10.33
CA ALA A 19 12.90 12.31 10.52
C ALA A 19 12.07 12.18 11.83
N GLN A 20 12.31 13.01 12.84
CA GLN A 20 11.59 13.03 14.11
C GLN A 20 10.49 14.09 14.18
N LEU A 21 10.47 15.02 13.20
CA LEU A 21 9.51 16.10 13.12
C LEU A 21 8.41 15.70 12.13
N ASN A 22 8.45 16.27 10.92
CA ASN A 22 7.43 16.12 9.88
C ASN A 22 8.06 15.81 8.51
N GLU A 23 9.33 15.44 8.46
CA GLU A 23 9.94 15.08 7.18
C GLU A 23 9.29 13.79 6.67
N PRO A 24 8.78 13.77 5.42
CA PRO A 24 8.23 12.55 4.86
C PRO A 24 9.32 11.47 4.89
N THR A 25 8.94 10.26 5.30
CA THR A 25 9.86 9.12 5.44
C THR A 25 10.66 8.82 4.17
N SER A 26 10.17 9.28 3.02
CA SER A 26 10.89 9.22 1.76
C SER A 26 10.53 10.42 0.88
N THR A 27 11.54 10.97 0.23
CA THR A 27 11.40 11.99 -0.82
C THR A 27 11.02 11.40 -2.18
N GLN A 28 11.14 10.08 -2.36
CA GLN A 28 10.86 9.34 -3.59
C GLN A 28 10.04 8.08 -3.26
N PRO A 29 8.72 8.23 -2.98
CA PRO A 29 7.89 7.12 -2.51
C PRO A 29 7.82 5.93 -3.48
N ASN A 30 8.03 6.16 -4.77
CA ASN A 30 8.03 5.13 -5.80
C ASN A 30 9.39 4.41 -5.93
N GLU A 31 10.45 4.93 -5.30
CA GLU A 31 11.81 4.37 -5.36
C GLU A 31 12.19 3.65 -4.06
N GLN A 32 11.21 3.40 -3.17
CA GLN A 32 11.39 2.73 -1.89
C GLN A 32 11.73 1.22 -2.01
N GLY A 33 11.95 0.70 -3.22
CA GLY A 33 12.26 -0.71 -3.45
C GLY A 33 11.11 -1.67 -3.17
N ALA A 34 9.88 -1.16 -3.00
CA ALA A 34 8.68 -1.99 -2.80
C ALA A 34 8.21 -2.70 -4.09
N ALA A 35 8.67 -2.23 -5.26
CA ALA A 35 8.46 -2.89 -6.53
C ALA A 35 9.51 -4.00 -6.74
N PRO A 36 9.16 -5.18 -7.28
CA PRO A 36 10.10 -6.27 -7.55
C PRO A 36 11.28 -5.85 -8.45
N SER A 37 11.06 -4.89 -9.35
CA SER A 37 12.09 -4.08 -9.99
C SER A 37 11.45 -2.79 -10.54
N LEU A 38 12.21 -1.70 -10.67
CA LEU A 38 11.71 -0.48 -11.32
C LEU A 38 11.53 -0.67 -12.84
N ASP A 39 12.39 -1.48 -13.46
CA ASP A 39 12.38 -1.73 -14.90
C ASP A 39 11.23 -2.64 -15.36
N HIS A 40 10.72 -3.51 -14.48
CA HIS A 40 9.67 -4.50 -14.79
C HIS A 40 8.41 -4.31 -13.95
N ALA A 41 8.30 -3.22 -13.17
CA ALA A 41 7.10 -2.93 -12.37
C ALA A 41 5.81 -2.94 -13.20
N LYS A 42 5.89 -2.41 -14.43
CA LYS A 42 4.74 -2.38 -15.35
C LYS A 42 4.38 -3.78 -15.83
N GLU A 43 5.35 -4.57 -16.27
CA GLU A 43 5.13 -5.95 -16.75
C GLU A 43 4.58 -6.84 -15.62
N ALA A 44 5.19 -6.78 -14.43
CA ALA A 44 4.70 -7.50 -13.25
C ALA A 44 3.27 -7.10 -12.86
N SER A 45 2.94 -5.80 -12.98
CA SER A 45 1.58 -5.31 -12.76
C SER A 45 0.60 -5.86 -13.80
N GLU A 46 0.97 -5.88 -15.08
CA GLU A 46 0.10 -6.42 -16.13
C GLU A 46 -0.07 -7.95 -16.03
N ASP A 47 0.99 -8.67 -15.68
CA ASP A 47 0.96 -10.10 -15.38
C ASP A 47 0.06 -10.44 -14.20
N GLN A 48 0.07 -9.61 -13.15
CA GLN A 48 -0.80 -9.79 -12.01
C GLN A 48 -2.26 -9.48 -12.38
N LYS A 49 -2.52 -8.40 -13.12
CA LYS A 49 -3.86 -8.04 -13.59
C LYS A 49 -4.46 -9.11 -14.49
N SER A 50 -3.69 -9.67 -15.42
CA SER A 50 -4.18 -10.71 -16.35
C SER A 50 -4.60 -12.01 -15.65
N LYS A 51 -4.04 -12.29 -14.46
CA LYS A 51 -4.39 -13.45 -13.63
C LYS A 51 -5.61 -13.22 -12.74
N LEU A 52 -6.09 -11.98 -12.63
CA LEU A 52 -7.27 -11.66 -11.82
C LEU A 52 -8.52 -11.72 -12.72
N PRO A 53 -9.54 -12.53 -12.38
CA PRO A 53 -10.80 -12.47 -13.09
C PRO A 53 -11.43 -11.07 -12.87
N SER A 54 -11.86 -10.44 -13.97
CA SER A 54 -12.46 -9.09 -13.97
C SER A 54 -13.62 -8.94 -12.98
N ASN A 55 -14.34 -10.04 -12.72
CA ASN A 55 -15.34 -10.15 -11.67
C ASN A 55 -15.46 -11.62 -11.24
N PRO A 56 -15.53 -11.96 -9.94
CA PRO A 56 -15.93 -13.29 -9.52
C PRO A 56 -17.35 -13.59 -10.03
N VAL A 57 -17.57 -14.80 -10.56
CA VAL A 57 -18.89 -15.24 -11.00
C VAL A 57 -19.83 -15.26 -9.79
N HIS A 58 -20.94 -14.52 -9.87
CA HIS A 58 -21.91 -14.51 -8.79
C HIS A 58 -22.64 -15.87 -8.76
N PRO A 59 -22.88 -16.50 -7.59
CA PRO A 59 -23.50 -17.82 -7.53
C PRO A 59 -24.85 -17.96 -8.25
N LEU A 60 -25.58 -16.84 -8.39
CA LEU A 60 -26.87 -16.78 -9.07
C LEU A 60 -26.81 -16.27 -10.52
N GLU A 61 -25.63 -15.98 -11.07
CA GLU A 61 -25.46 -15.37 -12.39
C GLU A 61 -26.07 -16.24 -13.50
N LYS A 62 -25.80 -17.56 -13.47
CA LYS A 62 -26.41 -18.54 -14.40
C LYS A 62 -27.94 -18.58 -14.29
N PHE A 63 -28.47 -18.52 -13.07
CA PHE A 63 -29.92 -18.52 -12.86
C PHE A 63 -30.56 -17.21 -13.36
N ALA A 64 -29.89 -16.08 -13.17
CA ALA A 64 -30.35 -14.79 -13.69
C ALA A 64 -30.32 -14.76 -15.22
N GLU A 65 -29.28 -15.28 -15.87
CA GLU A 65 -29.21 -15.44 -17.33
C GLU A 65 -30.33 -16.35 -17.86
N GLU A 66 -30.56 -17.51 -17.25
CA GLU A 66 -31.62 -18.44 -17.67
C GLU A 66 -33.03 -17.85 -17.54
N LYS A 67 -33.26 -16.98 -16.55
CA LYS A 67 -34.56 -16.31 -16.33
C LYS A 67 -34.74 -15.07 -17.20
N SER A 68 -33.67 -14.32 -17.46
CA SER A 68 -33.71 -13.09 -18.27
C SER A 68 -33.66 -13.38 -19.77
N SER A 69 -32.96 -14.43 -20.21
CA SER A 69 -32.86 -14.82 -21.63
C SER A 69 -34.16 -15.40 -22.19
N LYS A 70 -35.13 -15.77 -21.33
CA LYS A 70 -36.41 -16.37 -21.72
C LYS A 70 -37.55 -15.36 -21.86
N GLN A 71 -37.23 -14.07 -21.93
CA GLN A 71 -38.16 -13.00 -22.29
C GLN A 71 -38.32 -12.92 -23.82
#